data_AF-A0A2K3P3D1-F1
#
_entry.id   AF-A0A2K3P3D1-F1
#
_cell.length_a   1.000
_cell.length_b   1.000
_cell.length_c   1.000
_cell.angle_alpha   90.00
_cell.angle_beta   90.00
_cell.angle_gamma   90.00
#
_symmetry.space_group_name_H-M   'P 1'
#
loop_
_entity.id
_entity.type
_entity.pdbx_description
1 polymer ?
#
loop_
_entity_poly.entity_id
_entity_poly.type
_entity_poly.pdbx_seq_one_letter_code
_entity_poly.pdbx_strand_id
1 'polypeptide(L)'
;MAASGAVQCQMLDMTYPGVVPMHKVNFDAKSEYEIIQNYKVLQEVFNKLKIDKHIEVTRLVKGRPLDNLEFLQWLKRYCDSVNGGIMNENYNPVERRVKGGKDRNIKGFKSSKSLHSNAMNNSSSLDALNLHRASGPKHSRSTGGSDEANLSAEVQALSKQVTDLKLSVDLLEKERDFYFSKLRDIEILCQTSEVENEPVSVAIKKILYAADAKESALEEAQAYIEEAVEDEPETET
;
A
#
# COMPACT_ATOMS: atom_id res chain seq x y z
N MET A 1 6.24 9.53 17.02
CA MET A 1 6.36 9.45 15.54
C MET A 1 5.51 10.48 14.77
N ALA A 2 4.48 11.11 15.35
CA ALA A 2 3.76 12.20 14.67
C ALA A 2 4.51 13.54 14.66
N ALA A 3 5.40 13.76 15.62
CA ALA A 3 6.09 15.04 15.79
C ALA A 3 7.14 15.35 14.73
N SER A 4 7.55 14.38 13.90
CA SER A 4 8.69 14.53 13.00
C SER A 4 8.46 15.49 11.83
N GLY A 5 7.22 15.88 11.54
CA GLY A 5 6.86 16.71 10.38
C GLY A 5 6.84 15.96 9.05
N ALA A 6 7.39 14.74 8.99
CA ALA A 6 7.52 13.97 7.75
C ALA A 6 6.18 13.42 7.26
N VAL A 7 5.34 12.92 8.18
CA VAL A 7 3.99 12.40 7.85
C VAL A 7 3.11 13.54 7.35
N GLN A 8 3.21 14.73 7.94
CA GLN A 8 2.45 15.90 7.52
C GLN A 8 2.85 16.36 6.11
N CYS A 9 4.15 16.33 5.79
CA CYS A 9 4.62 16.54 4.43
C CYS A 9 4.06 15.49 3.47
N GLN A 10 4.04 14.21 3.86
CA GLN A 10 3.51 13.13 3.03
C GLN A 10 2.00 13.22 2.79
N MET A 11 1.22 13.70 3.77
CA MET A 11 -0.21 13.98 3.62
C MET A 11 -0.45 15.08 2.58
N LEU A 12 0.31 16.19 2.66
CA LEU A 12 0.21 17.24 1.65
C LEU A 12 0.66 16.79 0.27
N ASP A 13 1.66 15.91 0.17
CA ASP A 13 2.15 15.40 -1.11
C ASP A 13 1.12 14.50 -1.80
N MET A 14 0.31 13.79 -1.01
CA MET A 14 -0.83 13.03 -1.52
C MET A 14 -1.94 13.95 -2.03
N THR A 15 -2.23 15.03 -1.30
CA THR A 15 -3.24 16.04 -1.67
C THR A 15 -2.80 16.89 -2.87
N TYR A 16 -1.52 17.25 -2.94
CA TYR A 16 -0.92 18.10 -3.96
C TYR A 16 0.34 17.47 -4.55
N PRO A 17 0.20 16.42 -5.40
CA PRO A 17 1.34 15.72 -5.97
C PRO A 17 2.33 16.65 -6.67
N GLY A 18 3.60 16.58 -6.25
CA GLY A 18 4.69 17.35 -6.86
C GLY A 18 4.92 18.75 -6.29
N VAL A 19 4.03 19.24 -5.41
CA VAL A 19 4.23 20.53 -4.72
C VAL A 19 5.20 20.39 -3.55
N VAL A 20 5.13 19.28 -2.82
CA VAL A 20 6.01 19.01 -1.68
C VAL A 20 7.39 18.57 -2.19
N PRO A 21 8.48 19.25 -1.79
CA PRO A 21 9.83 18.82 -2.15
C PRO A 21 10.25 17.62 -1.29
N MET A 22 9.69 16.44 -1.60
CA MET A 22 9.87 15.21 -0.83
C MET A 22 11.34 14.81 -0.65
N HIS A 23 12.23 15.23 -1.57
CA HIS A 23 13.69 15.05 -1.49
C HIS A 23 14.37 15.78 -0.31
N LYS A 24 13.67 16.73 0.33
CA LYS A 24 14.15 17.46 1.52
C LYS A 24 13.57 16.91 2.82
N VAL A 25 12.62 16.00 2.75
CA VAL A 25 11.91 15.47 3.92
C VAL A 25 12.67 14.28 4.47
N ASN A 26 13.09 14.38 5.74
CA ASN A 26 13.75 13.29 6.44
C ASN A 26 12.72 12.46 7.21
N PHE A 27 12.41 11.26 6.71
CA PHE A 27 11.46 10.34 7.36
C PHE A 27 12.03 9.69 8.63
N ASP A 28 13.37 9.63 8.75
CA ASP A 28 14.08 9.05 9.89
C ASP A 28 14.56 10.11 10.89
N ALA A 29 14.00 11.33 10.83
CA ALA A 29 14.38 12.44 11.71
C ALA A 29 14.19 12.06 13.19
N LYS A 30 15.28 12.14 13.96
CA LYS A 30 15.30 11.81 15.41
C LYS A 30 15.65 13.00 16.28
N SER A 31 16.43 13.95 15.74
CA SER A 31 16.81 15.16 16.46
C SER A 31 15.81 16.30 16.23
N GLU A 32 15.65 17.17 17.23
CA GLU A 32 14.84 18.39 17.12
C GLU A 32 15.26 19.25 15.91
N TYR A 33 16.56 19.32 15.62
CA TYR A 33 17.06 20.03 14.44
C TYR A 33 16.52 19.45 13.12
N GLU A 34 16.56 18.12 12.94
CA GLU A 34 16.04 17.48 11.73
C GLU A 34 14.52 17.63 11.62
N ILE A 35 13.81 17.52 12.74
CA ILE A 35 12.36 17.71 12.79
C ILE A 35 11.99 19.14 12.39
N ILE A 36 12.74 20.15 12.86
CA ILE A 36 12.56 21.56 12.45
C ILE A 36 12.74 21.71 10.94
N GLN A 37 13.68 21.01 10.30
CA GLN A 37 13.86 21.06 8.85
C GLN A 37 12.63 20.54 8.10
N ASN A 38 12.02 19.45 8.57
CA ASN A 38 10.76 18.97 7.99
C ASN A 38 9.63 20.00 8.14
N TYR A 39 9.50 20.67 9.30
CA TYR A 39 8.51 21.73 9.46
C TYR A 39 8.78 22.96 8.59
N LYS A 40 10.04 23.29 8.29
CA LYS A 40 10.37 24.34 7.31
C LYS A 40 9.88 23.98 5.90
N VAL A 41 10.05 22.72 5.49
CA VAL A 41 9.48 22.23 4.22
C VAL A 41 7.95 22.37 4.23
N LEU A 42 7.31 22.00 5.34
CA LEU A 42 5.86 22.09 5.49
C LEU A 42 5.36 23.55 5.39
N GLN A 43 6.03 24.48 6.08
CA GLN A 43 5.74 25.91 6.01
C GLN A 43 5.93 26.49 4.60
N GLU A 44 6.99 26.07 3.89
CA GLU A 44 7.21 26.48 2.50
C GLU A 44 6.04 26.06 1.59
N VAL A 45 5.53 24.84 1.78
CA VAL A 45 4.38 24.32 1.02
C VAL A 45 3.10 25.07 1.39
N PHE A 46 2.85 25.34 2.68
CA PHE A 46 1.69 26.15 3.11
C PHE A 46 1.71 27.54 2.47
N ASN A 47 2.87 28.19 2.44
CA ASN A 47 3.03 29.50 1.81
C ASN A 47 2.79 29.47 0.29
N LYS A 48 3.21 28.41 -0.40
CA LYS A 48 2.96 28.22 -1.83
C LYS A 48 1.49 28.01 -2.14
N LEU A 49 0.82 27.20 -1.32
CA LEU A 49 -0.59 26.86 -1.46
C LEU A 49 -1.54 27.90 -0.84
N LYS A 50 -1.00 28.97 -0.24
CA LYS A 50 -1.76 30.03 0.44
C LYS A 50 -2.69 29.50 1.55
N ILE A 51 -2.19 28.53 2.31
CA ILE A 51 -2.90 27.93 3.45
C ILE A 51 -2.70 28.82 4.67
N ASP A 52 -3.76 29.52 5.09
CA ASP A 52 -3.73 30.44 6.24
C ASP A 52 -3.93 29.69 7.58
N LYS A 53 -3.00 28.79 7.88
CA LYS A 53 -2.93 28.11 9.18
C LYS A 53 -1.57 28.31 9.82
N HIS A 54 -1.57 28.93 10.99
CA HIS A 54 -0.35 29.03 11.80
C HIS A 54 0.10 27.66 12.31
N ILE A 55 1.39 27.36 12.13
CA ILE A 55 2.03 26.12 12.58
C ILE A 55 2.91 26.44 13.79
N GLU A 56 2.51 25.95 14.98
CA GLU A 56 3.23 26.10 16.25
C GLU A 56 4.44 25.15 16.33
N VAL A 57 5.43 25.35 15.47
CA VAL A 57 6.60 24.45 15.29
C VAL A 57 7.29 24.15 16.62
N THR A 58 7.50 25.14 17.49
CA THR A 58 8.16 24.96 18.80
C THR A 58 7.43 23.98 19.71
N ARG A 59 6.10 23.90 19.64
CA ARG A 59 5.30 22.97 20.45
C ARG A 59 5.25 21.60 19.81
N LEU A 60 5.12 21.57 18.49
CA LEU A 60 5.03 20.35 17.70
C LEU A 60 6.34 19.54 17.75
N VAL A 61 7.49 20.19 17.59
CA VAL A 61 8.82 19.54 17.60
C VAL A 61 9.14 18.92 18.96
N LYS A 62 8.65 19.53 20.05
CA LYS A 62 8.77 18.99 21.42
C LYS A 62 7.92 17.74 21.66
N GLY A 63 7.14 17.30 20.67
CA GLY A 63 6.35 16.07 20.75
C GLY A 63 5.19 16.15 21.73
N ARG A 64 4.70 17.35 22.06
CA ARG A 64 3.53 17.51 22.93
C ARG A 64 2.31 16.82 22.32
N PRO A 65 1.69 15.83 22.98
CA PRO A 65 0.64 15.02 22.36
C PRO A 65 -0.60 15.82 21.93
N LEU A 66 -1.05 16.77 22.74
CA LEU A 66 -2.24 17.58 22.46
C LEU A 66 -2.03 18.49 21.24
N ASP A 67 -0.94 19.25 21.21
CA ASP A 67 -0.61 20.14 20.08
C ASP A 67 -0.47 19.33 18.76
N ASN A 68 0.18 18.17 18.83
CA ASN A 68 0.36 17.29 17.65
C ASN A 68 -0.97 16.70 17.16
N LEU A 69 -1.82 16.26 18.09
CA LEU A 69 -3.13 15.70 17.74
C LEU A 69 -4.03 16.76 17.13
N GLU A 70 -4.11 17.96 17.73
CA GLU A 70 -4.89 19.08 17.21
C GLU A 70 -4.44 19.45 15.79
N PHE A 71 -3.13 19.55 15.57
CA PHE A 71 -2.59 19.86 14.25
C PHE A 71 -2.91 18.77 13.21
N LEU A 72 -2.75 17.49 13.56
CA LEU A 72 -3.05 16.38 12.65
C LEU A 72 -4.55 16.29 12.32
N GLN A 73 -5.42 16.49 13.30
CA GLN A 73 -6.87 16.50 13.07
C GLN A 73 -7.26 17.62 12.11
N TRP A 74 -6.71 18.81 12.31
CA TRP A 74 -6.95 19.93 11.40
C TRP A 74 -6.39 19.62 10.00
N LEU A 75 -5.18 19.08 9.89
CA LEU A 75 -4.55 18.78 8.61
C LEU A 75 -5.34 17.72 7.84
N LYS A 76 -5.84 16.67 8.52
CA LYS A 76 -6.69 15.64 7.91
C LYS A 76 -7.98 16.26 7.35
N ARG A 77 -8.69 17.06 8.14
CA ARG A 77 -9.90 17.75 7.65
C ARG A 77 -9.61 18.66 6.45
N TYR A 78 -8.47 19.36 6.47
CA TYR A 78 -8.04 20.18 5.35
C TYR A 78 -7.79 19.33 4.09
N CYS A 79 -6.98 18.27 4.18
CA CYS A 79 -6.73 17.36 3.07
C CYS A 79 -8.02 16.73 2.52
N ASP A 80 -8.94 16.32 3.39
CA ASP A 80 -10.24 15.77 2.99
C ASP A 80 -11.10 16.79 2.26
N SER A 81 -11.12 18.05 2.73
CA SER A 81 -11.88 19.12 2.09
C SER A 81 -11.38 19.44 0.67
N VAL A 82 -10.08 19.27 0.42
CA VAL A 82 -9.47 19.51 -0.89
C VAL A 82 -9.73 18.34 -1.84
N ASN A 83 -9.59 17.11 -1.35
CA ASN A 83 -9.72 15.91 -2.17
C ASN A 83 -11.17 15.40 -2.28
N GLY A 84 -12.14 16.07 -1.64
CA GLY A 84 -13.52 15.58 -1.55
C GLY A 84 -13.66 14.29 -0.74
N GLY A 85 -12.70 14.00 0.15
CA GLY A 85 -12.62 12.76 0.93
C GLY A 85 -12.15 11.53 0.15
N ILE A 86 -11.83 11.67 -1.14
CA ILE A 86 -11.38 10.56 -1.99
C ILE A 86 -9.85 10.44 -1.89
N MET A 87 -9.37 9.23 -1.62
CA MET A 87 -7.94 8.94 -1.57
C MET A 87 -7.43 8.74 -3.00
N ASN A 88 -6.28 9.32 -3.33
CA ASN A 88 -5.67 9.11 -4.64
C ASN A 88 -5.15 7.66 -4.73
N GLU A 89 -5.90 6.79 -5.40
CA GLU A 89 -5.60 5.34 -5.53
C GLU A 89 -4.26 5.07 -6.23
N ASN A 90 -3.79 6.02 -7.05
CA ASN A 90 -2.51 5.93 -7.76
C ASN A 90 -1.32 6.47 -6.96
N TYR A 91 -1.53 6.90 -5.71
CA TYR A 91 -0.45 7.43 -4.88
C TYR A 91 0.26 6.31 -4.09
N ASN A 92 1.51 6.01 -4.46
CA ASN A 92 2.35 5.06 -3.73
C ASN A 92 3.22 5.78 -2.67
N PRO A 93 2.89 5.73 -1.37
CA PRO A 93 3.64 6.45 -0.34
C PRO A 93 5.05 5.91 -0.12
N VAL A 94 5.32 4.63 -0.41
CA VAL A 94 6.65 4.02 -0.21
C VAL A 94 7.62 4.56 -1.26
N GLU A 95 7.22 4.56 -2.53
CA GLU A 95 8.02 5.11 -3.62
C GLU A 95 8.34 6.60 -3.41
N ARG A 96 7.37 7.38 -2.93
CA ARG A 96 7.55 8.82 -2.66
C ARG A 96 8.58 9.08 -1.55
N ARG A 97 8.68 8.20 -0.56
CA ARG A 97 9.72 8.28 0.49
C ARG A 97 11.11 7.95 -0.04
N VAL A 98 11.22 6.91 -0.87
CA VAL A 98 12.51 6.48 -1.44
C VAL A 98 13.08 7.53 -2.39
N LYS A 99 12.25 8.06 -3.30
CA LYS A 99 12.66 9.15 -4.21
C LYS A 99 12.93 10.48 -3.48
N GLY A 100 12.45 10.59 -2.24
CA GLY A 100 12.68 11.70 -1.33
C GLY A 100 13.91 11.55 -0.43
N GLY A 101 14.49 10.36 -0.35
CA GLY A 101 15.52 10.02 0.61
C GLY A 101 16.80 9.57 -0.06
N LYS A 102 17.82 10.45 -0.03
CA LYS A 102 19.25 10.14 -0.19
C LYS A 102 19.73 9.82 -1.62
N ASP A 103 19.61 10.80 -2.51
CA ASP A 103 20.56 10.97 -3.62
C ASP A 103 21.11 12.40 -3.62
N ARG A 104 22.27 12.56 -2.98
CA ARG A 104 23.12 13.73 -3.23
C ARG A 104 23.81 13.45 -4.57
N ASN A 105 23.45 14.25 -5.59
CA ASN A 105 24.29 14.79 -6.67
C ASN A 105 23.81 14.52 -8.12
N ILE A 106 23.57 15.66 -8.81
CA ILE A 106 23.61 15.96 -10.27
C ILE A 106 22.38 15.74 -11.17
N LYS A 107 21.76 16.90 -11.45
CA LYS A 107 21.23 17.48 -12.72
C LYS A 107 20.28 16.65 -13.59
N GLY A 108 19.15 17.31 -13.89
CA GLY A 108 18.87 17.75 -15.26
C GLY A 108 18.00 16.82 -16.12
N PHE A 109 16.81 17.33 -16.43
CA PHE A 109 15.90 16.89 -17.48
C PHE A 109 16.61 16.56 -18.82
N LYS A 110 16.39 15.37 -19.41
CA LYS A 110 15.72 15.17 -20.73
C LYS A 110 15.90 13.75 -21.30
N SER A 111 14.94 13.45 -22.17
CA SER A 111 14.59 12.23 -22.90
C SER A 111 15.62 11.74 -23.94
N SER A 112 15.51 10.44 -24.28
CA SER A 112 15.78 9.76 -25.56
C SER A 112 17.17 9.19 -25.91
N LYS A 113 17.12 7.87 -26.21
CA LYS A 113 17.73 7.07 -27.30
C LYS A 113 19.25 6.83 -27.44
N SER A 114 19.51 5.52 -27.62
CA SER A 114 20.47 4.80 -28.49
C SER A 114 21.97 4.64 -28.13
N LEU A 115 22.33 3.35 -28.01
CA LEU A 115 23.46 2.59 -28.59
C LEU A 115 24.74 3.34 -29.03
N HIS A 116 25.90 2.99 -28.46
CA HIS A 116 27.00 2.21 -29.09
C HIS A 116 28.36 2.37 -28.35
N SER A 117 28.98 1.20 -28.10
CA SER A 117 30.41 0.82 -28.21
C SER A 117 31.56 1.57 -27.52
N ASN A 118 32.35 0.74 -26.81
CA ASN A 118 33.81 0.65 -26.75
C ASN A 118 34.63 1.77 -26.10
N ALA A 119 35.36 1.42 -25.03
CA ALA A 119 36.82 1.51 -24.98
C ALA A 119 37.39 0.83 -23.73
N MET A 120 38.53 0.18 -23.94
CA MET A 120 39.32 -0.64 -23.02
C MET A 120 40.12 0.18 -22.00
N ASN A 121 40.47 -0.44 -20.86
CA ASN A 121 41.83 -0.57 -20.30
C ASN A 121 41.72 -1.03 -18.84
N ASN A 122 42.04 -2.29 -18.53
CA ASN A 122 43.36 -2.85 -18.25
C ASN A 122 43.80 -2.69 -16.77
N SER A 123 43.62 -3.80 -16.05
CA SER A 123 44.55 -4.50 -15.15
C SER A 123 45.31 -3.79 -14.02
N SER A 124 45.39 -4.55 -12.92
CA SER A 124 46.45 -4.64 -11.90
C SER A 124 46.44 -3.59 -10.78
N SER A 125 46.83 -3.86 -9.54
CA SER A 125 47.14 -5.07 -8.77
C SER A 125 47.66 -4.58 -7.40
N LEU A 126 47.26 -5.25 -6.33
CA LEU A 126 47.97 -5.49 -5.06
C LEU A 126 48.33 -4.35 -4.07
N ASP A 127 48.00 -4.68 -2.82
CA ASP A 127 48.75 -4.55 -1.56
C ASP A 127 49.03 -3.18 -0.92
N ALA A 128 48.48 -2.99 0.29
CA ALA A 128 49.28 -2.63 1.46
C ALA A 128 48.52 -2.89 2.77
N LEU A 129 49.21 -3.62 3.65
CA LEU A 129 48.86 -4.00 5.01
C LEU A 129 48.94 -2.77 5.94
N ASN A 130 48.04 -2.65 6.93
CA ASN A 130 48.47 -2.17 8.25
C ASN A 130 47.51 -2.58 9.38
N LEU A 131 48.10 -3.26 10.36
CA LEU A 131 47.53 -3.66 11.63
C LEU A 131 48.16 -2.75 12.69
N HIS A 132 47.38 -2.09 13.57
CA HIS A 132 47.76 -2.01 14.98
C HIS A 132 46.58 -1.62 15.89
N ARG A 133 46.63 -2.26 17.04
CA ARG A 133 45.66 -2.50 18.11
C ARG A 133 45.96 -1.58 19.30
N ALA A 134 44.95 -1.11 20.04
CA ALA A 134 45.00 -0.99 21.50
C ALA A 134 43.65 -0.61 22.12
N SER A 135 43.44 -1.17 23.32
CA SER A 135 42.21 -1.26 24.09
C SER A 135 42.22 -0.29 25.29
N GLY A 136 41.04 0.10 25.82
CA GLY A 136 40.89 0.77 27.12
C GLY A 136 39.42 1.06 27.48
N PRO A 137 39.02 1.16 28.77
CA PRO A 137 38.02 0.26 29.35
C PRO A 137 36.64 0.84 29.74
N LYS A 138 35.71 -0.11 29.99
CA LYS A 138 34.30 -0.06 30.47
C LYS A 138 34.17 0.67 31.84
N HIS A 139 33.05 1.27 32.27
CA HIS A 139 31.77 0.63 32.60
C HIS A 139 30.71 1.68 33.03
N SER A 140 29.44 1.51 32.63
CA SER A 140 28.26 1.89 33.43
C SER A 140 27.07 1.06 32.93
N ARG A 141 26.46 0.32 33.85
CA ARG A 141 25.33 -0.59 33.63
C ARG A 141 24.03 0.20 33.74
N SER A 142 23.12 0.00 32.79
CA SER A 142 21.68 0.11 33.07
C SER A 142 20.96 -1.05 32.40
N THR A 143 20.34 -1.83 33.26
CA THR A 143 19.40 -2.93 33.08
C THR A 143 18.34 -2.60 32.01
N GLY A 144 18.06 -3.52 31.08
CA GLY A 144 16.99 -3.35 30.08
C GLY A 144 17.00 -4.29 28.85
N GLY A 145 17.99 -5.20 28.72
CA GLY A 145 18.16 -6.00 27.50
C GLY A 145 17.15 -7.15 27.29
N SER A 146 16.27 -7.46 28.25
CA SER A 146 15.29 -8.54 28.11
C SER A 146 14.05 -8.12 27.30
N ASP A 147 13.62 -6.87 27.43
CA ASP A 147 12.37 -6.42 26.81
C ASP A 147 12.55 -6.09 25.32
N GLU A 148 13.72 -5.57 24.93
CA GLU A 148 14.01 -5.20 23.53
C GLU A 148 14.21 -6.43 22.63
N ALA A 149 14.78 -7.52 23.17
CA ALA A 149 14.89 -8.79 22.48
C ALA A 149 13.52 -9.49 22.31
N ASN A 150 12.66 -9.41 23.34
CA ASN A 150 11.29 -9.92 23.27
C ASN A 150 10.43 -9.12 22.28
N LEU A 151 10.50 -7.80 22.32
CA LEU A 151 9.82 -6.91 21.37
C LEU A 151 10.30 -7.15 19.92
N SER A 152 11.60 -7.34 19.72
CA SER A 152 12.15 -7.67 18.40
C SER A 152 11.66 -9.02 17.88
N ALA A 153 11.55 -10.03 18.75
CA ALA A 153 11.03 -11.34 18.38
C ALA A 153 9.52 -11.29 18.04
N GLU A 154 8.74 -10.50 18.79
CA GLU A 154 7.32 -10.29 18.54
C GLU A 154 7.08 -9.53 17.23
N VAL A 155 7.84 -8.46 16.96
CA VAL A 155 7.79 -7.73 15.67
C VAL A 155 8.12 -8.67 14.51
N GLN A 156 9.09 -9.57 14.67
CA GLN A 156 9.45 -10.53 13.63
C GLN A 156 8.35 -11.58 13.42
N ALA A 157 7.74 -12.09 14.49
CA ALA A 157 6.63 -13.03 14.43
C ALA A 157 5.39 -12.42 13.77
N LEU A 158 5.04 -11.19 14.14
CA LEU A 158 3.94 -10.44 13.52
C LEU A 158 4.23 -10.12 12.05
N SER A 159 5.46 -9.74 11.71
CA SER A 159 5.87 -9.52 10.31
C SER A 159 5.75 -10.78 9.47
N LYS A 160 6.07 -11.95 10.05
CA LYS A 160 5.87 -13.24 9.40
C LYS A 160 4.39 -13.52 9.17
N GLN A 161 3.53 -13.36 10.19
CA GLN A 161 2.08 -13.55 10.03
C GLN A 161 1.49 -12.63 8.97
N VAL A 162 1.90 -11.36 8.93
CA VAL A 162 1.47 -10.42 7.88
C VAL A 162 1.87 -10.91 6.49
N THR A 163 3.05 -11.49 6.36
CA THR A 163 3.53 -12.05 5.07
C THR A 163 2.74 -13.29 4.69
N ASP A 164 2.53 -14.22 5.63
CA ASP A 164 1.78 -15.46 5.41
C ASP A 164 0.32 -15.16 5.06
N LEU A 165 -0.32 -14.20 5.76
CA LEU A 165 -1.67 -13.75 5.46
C LEU A 165 -1.78 -13.09 4.09
N LYS A 166 -0.80 -12.26 3.69
CA LYS A 166 -0.77 -11.68 2.33
C LYS A 166 -0.71 -12.76 1.26
N LEU A 167 0.18 -13.73 1.42
CA LEU A 167 0.27 -14.86 0.49
C LEU A 167 -1.03 -15.68 0.46
N SER A 168 -1.67 -15.87 1.61
CA SER A 168 -2.97 -16.55 1.68
C SER A 168 -4.08 -15.76 0.97
N VAL A 169 -4.12 -14.44 1.12
CA VAL A 169 -5.08 -13.59 0.40
C VAL A 169 -4.84 -13.65 -1.09
N ASP A 170 -3.58 -13.52 -1.54
CA ASP A 170 -3.22 -13.59 -2.96
C ASP A 170 -3.63 -14.94 -3.59
N LEU A 171 -3.55 -16.03 -2.82
CA LEU A 171 -4.01 -17.35 -3.27
C LEU A 171 -5.54 -17.43 -3.34
N LEU A 172 -6.24 -16.95 -2.30
CA LEU A 172 -7.70 -16.93 -2.27
C LEU A 172 -8.29 -16.04 -3.38
N GLU A 173 -7.65 -14.92 -3.71
CA GLU A 173 -8.06 -14.07 -4.82
C GLU A 173 -7.92 -14.79 -6.16
N LYS A 174 -6.83 -15.53 -6.37
CA LYS A 174 -6.67 -16.35 -7.58
C LYS A 174 -7.71 -17.46 -7.67
N GLU A 175 -8.02 -18.13 -6.56
CA GLU A 175 -9.08 -19.14 -6.53
C GLU A 175 -10.45 -18.53 -6.80
N ARG A 176 -10.78 -17.40 -6.16
CA ARG A 176 -12.01 -16.66 -6.43
C ARG A 176 -12.14 -16.30 -7.90
N ASP A 177 -11.10 -15.72 -8.50
CA ASP A 177 -11.13 -15.27 -9.89
C ASP A 177 -11.20 -16.45 -10.86
N PHE A 178 -10.55 -17.57 -10.52
CA PHE A 178 -10.64 -18.81 -11.27
C PHE A 178 -12.07 -19.36 -11.31
N TYR A 179 -12.74 -19.47 -10.16
CA TYR A 179 -14.12 -19.95 -10.10
C TYR A 179 -15.10 -18.96 -10.73
N PHE A 180 -14.93 -17.66 -10.48
CA PHE A 180 -15.74 -16.62 -11.09
C PHE A 180 -15.67 -16.66 -12.62
N SER A 181 -14.47 -16.77 -13.19
CA SER A 181 -14.29 -16.84 -14.65
C SER A 181 -15.02 -18.05 -15.24
N LYS A 182 -14.91 -19.23 -14.60
CA LYS A 182 -15.63 -20.44 -15.05
C LYS A 182 -17.14 -20.29 -14.98
N LEU A 183 -17.65 -19.74 -13.88
CA LEU A 183 -19.10 -19.52 -13.71
C LEU A 183 -19.61 -18.49 -14.72
N ARG A 184 -18.80 -17.47 -15.03
CA ARG A 184 -19.14 -16.48 -16.06
C ARG A 184 -19.16 -17.10 -17.46
N ASP A 185 -18.21 -17.96 -17.80
CA ASP A 185 -18.20 -18.67 -19.08
C ASP A 185 -19.45 -19.56 -19.23
N ILE A 186 -19.84 -20.26 -18.14
CA ILE A 186 -21.08 -21.06 -18.09
C ILE A 186 -22.31 -20.16 -18.26
N GLU A 187 -22.36 -19.02 -17.57
CA GLU A 187 -23.46 -18.07 -17.69
C GLU A 187 -23.64 -17.57 -19.13
N ILE A 188 -22.54 -17.21 -19.81
CA ILE A 188 -22.55 -16.78 -21.21
C ILE A 188 -23.09 -17.90 -22.10
N LEU A 189 -22.66 -19.13 -21.88
CA LEU A 189 -23.16 -20.28 -22.63
C LEU A 189 -24.67 -20.47 -22.43
N CYS A 190 -25.17 -20.35 -21.20
CA CYS A 190 -26.60 -20.43 -20.91
C CYS A 190 -27.41 -19.22 -21.42
N GLN A 191 -26.76 -18.16 -21.90
CA GLN A 191 -27.40 -16.98 -22.51
C GLN A 191 -27.41 -17.03 -24.04
N THR A 192 -26.93 -18.11 -24.68
CA THR A 192 -27.03 -18.23 -26.14
C THR A 192 -28.45 -18.63 -26.55
N SER A 193 -28.93 -18.05 -27.65
CA SER A 193 -30.33 -18.19 -28.11
C SER A 193 -30.77 -19.64 -28.32
N GLU A 194 -29.82 -20.53 -28.61
CA GLU A 194 -30.09 -21.95 -28.87
C GLU A 194 -30.42 -22.75 -27.60
N VAL A 195 -29.87 -22.36 -26.44
CA VAL A 195 -30.05 -23.12 -25.18
C VAL A 195 -30.62 -22.29 -24.05
N GLU A 196 -30.88 -20.99 -24.26
CA GLU A 196 -31.28 -20.07 -23.20
C GLU A 196 -32.56 -20.47 -22.47
N ASN A 197 -33.50 -21.12 -23.17
CA ASN A 197 -34.77 -21.57 -22.62
C ASN A 197 -34.79 -23.06 -22.24
N GLU A 198 -33.68 -23.77 -22.44
CA GLU A 198 -33.58 -25.18 -22.02
C GLU A 198 -33.75 -25.27 -20.50
N PRO A 199 -34.50 -26.27 -19.98
CA PRO A 199 -34.73 -26.41 -18.54
C PRO A 199 -33.44 -26.41 -17.71
N VAL A 200 -32.39 -27.03 -18.23
CA VAL A 200 -31.05 -27.07 -17.61
C VAL A 200 -30.42 -25.68 -17.55
N SER A 201 -30.53 -24.86 -18.60
CA SER A 201 -29.97 -23.50 -18.62
C SER A 201 -30.71 -22.58 -17.64
N VAL A 202 -32.03 -22.73 -17.52
CA VAL A 202 -32.83 -21.97 -16.54
C VAL A 202 -32.46 -22.38 -15.11
N ALA A 203 -32.30 -23.67 -14.84
CA ALA A 203 -31.86 -24.18 -13.55
C ALA A 203 -30.46 -23.70 -13.17
N ILE A 204 -29.50 -23.69 -14.11
CA ILE A 204 -28.15 -23.13 -13.89
C ILE A 204 -28.24 -21.63 -13.57
N LYS A 205 -29.06 -20.85 -14.29
CA LYS A 205 -29.27 -19.43 -14.00
C LYS A 205 -29.87 -19.20 -12.60
N LYS A 206 -30.79 -20.05 -12.15
CA LYS A 206 -31.32 -19.99 -10.77
C LYS A 206 -30.20 -20.12 -9.72
N ILE A 207 -29.26 -21.05 -9.93
CA ILE A 207 -28.09 -21.21 -9.04
C ILE A 207 -27.20 -19.97 -9.09
N LEU A 208 -26.91 -19.44 -10.29
CA LEU A 208 -26.01 -18.30 -10.48
C LEU A 208 -26.58 -16.97 -9.92
N TYR A 209 -27.91 -16.82 -9.89
CA TYR A 209 -28.60 -15.60 -9.46
C TYR A 209 -29.20 -15.68 -8.06
N ALA A 210 -28.92 -16.75 -7.32
CA ALA A 210 -29.36 -16.90 -5.93
C ALA A 210 -28.81 -15.74 -5.07
N ALA A 211 -29.71 -15.08 -4.32
CA ALA A 211 -29.36 -13.88 -3.54
C ALA A 211 -28.67 -14.21 -2.20
N ASP A 212 -28.89 -15.41 -1.65
CA ASP A 212 -28.28 -15.84 -0.40
C ASP A 212 -27.34 -17.03 -0.63
N ALA A 213 -26.05 -16.85 -0.31
CA ALA A 213 -25.04 -17.90 -0.39
C ALA A 213 -25.21 -19.01 0.66
N LYS A 214 -26.09 -18.81 1.67
CA LYS A 214 -26.35 -19.78 2.75
C LYS A 214 -27.58 -20.65 2.49
N GLU A 215 -28.45 -20.27 1.58
CA GLU A 215 -29.61 -21.05 1.17
C GLU A 215 -29.25 -21.81 -0.11
N SER A 216 -29.34 -23.14 -0.09
CA SER A 216 -28.87 -23.97 -1.19
C SER A 216 -29.86 -23.90 -2.36
N ALA A 217 -29.65 -22.97 -3.29
CA ALA A 217 -30.41 -22.83 -4.53
C ALA A 217 -30.35 -24.07 -5.45
N LEU A 218 -29.50 -25.06 -5.10
CA LEU A 218 -29.40 -26.33 -5.81
C LEU A 218 -30.68 -27.16 -5.73
N GLU A 219 -31.36 -27.20 -4.58
CA GLU A 219 -32.57 -28.00 -4.40
C GLU A 219 -33.71 -27.46 -5.28
N GLU A 220 -33.87 -26.13 -5.34
CA GLU A 220 -34.85 -25.47 -6.20
C GLU A 220 -34.54 -25.68 -7.70
N ALA A 221 -33.26 -25.59 -8.08
CA ALA A 221 -32.83 -25.82 -9.46
C ALA A 221 -33.05 -27.28 -9.90
N GLN A 222 -32.87 -28.24 -9.00
CA GLN A 222 -33.14 -29.66 -9.28
C GLN A 222 -34.63 -29.92 -9.43
N ALA A 223 -35.46 -29.41 -8.52
CA ALA A 223 -36.92 -29.54 -8.61
C ALA A 223 -37.47 -28.96 -9.92
N TYR A 224 -36.92 -27.84 -10.39
CA TYR A 224 -37.30 -27.24 -11.68
C TYR A 224 -36.99 -28.15 -12.88
N ILE A 225 -35.86 -28.87 -12.85
CA ILE A 225 -35.52 -29.82 -13.92
C ILE A 225 -36.47 -31.03 -13.88
N GLU A 226 -36.79 -31.55 -12.69
CA GLU A 226 -37.71 -32.68 -12.53
C GLU A 226 -39.11 -32.34 -13.05
N GLU A 227 -39.65 -31.17 -12.69
CA GLU A 227 -40.95 -30.68 -13.17
C GLU A 227 -40.97 -30.50 -14.70
N ALA A 228 -39.90 -29.95 -15.28
CA ALA A 228 -39.81 -29.75 -16.72
C ALA A 228 -39.70 -31.05 -17.53
N VAL A 229 -39.25 -32.14 -16.91
CA VAL A 229 -39.17 -33.48 -17.53
C VAL A 229 -40.51 -34.22 -17.45
N GLU A 230 -41.33 -33.94 -16.43
CA GLU A 230 -42.66 -34.53 -16.28
C GLU A 230 -43.72 -33.93 -17.23
N ASP A 231 -43.51 -32.70 -17.70
CA ASP A 231 -44.42 -31.97 -18.62
C ASP A 231 -44.17 -32.25 -20.12
N GLU A 232 -43.14 -33.03 -20.49
CA GLU A 232 -42.93 -33.50 -21.87
C GLU A 232 -43.94 -34.63 -22.18
N PRO A 233 -44.93 -34.44 -23.08
CA PRO A 233 -45.89 -35.49 -23.39
C PRO A 233 -45.16 -36.67 -24.04
N GLU A 234 -45.33 -37.88 -23.49
CA GLU A 234 -44.98 -39.13 -24.15
C GLU A 234 -45.60 -39.11 -25.56
N THR A 235 -44.80 -38.81 -26.58
CA THR A 235 -45.22 -39.04 -27.96
C THR A 235 -45.27 -40.54 -28.17
N GLU A 236 -46.44 -41.12 -27.95
CA GLU A 236 -46.82 -42.48 -28.36
C GLU A 236 -46.44 -42.69 -29.84
N THR A 237 -45.57 -43.67 -30.10
CA THR A 237 -45.39 -44.32 -31.42
C THR A 237 -45.87 -45.75 -31.36
#